data_AF-A0A834H6S4-F1
#
_entry.id   AF-A0A834H6S4-F1
#
_cell.length_a   1.000
_cell.length_b   1.000
_cell.length_c   1.000
_cell.angle_alpha   90.00
_cell.angle_beta   90.00
_cell.angle_gamma   90.00
#
_symmetry.space_group_name_H-M   'P 1'
#
loop_
_entity.id
_entity.type
_entity.pdbx_description
1 polymer ?
#
loop_
_entity_poly.entity_id
_entity_poly.type
_entity_poly.pdbx_seq_one_letter_code
_entity_poly.pdbx_strand_id
1 'polypeptide(L)'
;MWKLKIAEGGGSPWLRTVNGHVGRQFWEFDPTEVPLGSTDHEIITEIDKARENFHNNRFHKKHSSDLLMRIQFSKENPSRVVLPQVKVNDTEDITEDQVTTTLRRAISFHSTLQAHDGHWPGDYGGPMFLMPGLVITLSIVGALNAVLSKAHKYEMCRYIYNHQARPVLGVFEWSGNNPLPPEMYLLPYILPVHPGYCLVMLYKGEDAGNHQKDQSRVFIEQEFYLLLTADNCCGTSKLEQRELEVLDDCPGNLDFWYRHISKGAWPFSTADHGWPISDCTAEGLKNSDGGFATYELTRSYRWLELLNPAETFGDIVIDYPYVECTSAAMQALSSFKKLYPGHRHQEIEGCIERAAMFIEKIQAPDGSWYGSWAVCFTYGAWFGIKGLVAAGKNYHNCSGIRKACDFLLSRQRASGGWGESYLSCQNKLACFLQLPYKNLMNQLISLLLGPGFFNFALTFLGLCRTSLPWANVSTWFQD
;
A
#
# COMPACT_ATOMS: atom_id res chain seq x y z
N MET A 1 28.05 11.68 -0.81
CA MET A 1 26.60 11.99 -0.82
C MET A 1 25.78 10.72 -0.68
N TRP A 2 24.51 10.82 -0.29
CA TRP A 2 23.60 9.67 -0.36
C TRP A 2 23.21 9.39 -1.82
N LYS A 3 23.27 8.14 -2.24
CA LYS A 3 22.87 7.67 -3.57
C LYS A 3 21.85 6.54 -3.42
N LEU A 4 20.77 6.60 -4.19
CA LEU A 4 19.83 5.50 -4.26
C LEU A 4 20.43 4.38 -5.12
N LYS A 5 20.41 3.16 -4.59
CA LYS A 5 20.89 1.94 -5.24
C LYS A 5 19.70 1.07 -5.58
N ILE A 6 19.71 0.52 -6.79
CA ILE A 6 18.61 -0.25 -7.37
C ILE A 6 19.19 -1.58 -7.87
N ALA A 7 18.50 -2.70 -7.58
CA ALA A 7 18.90 -4.04 -8.01
C ALA A 7 20.33 -4.44 -7.60
N GLU A 8 20.80 -3.91 -6.46
CA GLU A 8 22.14 -4.15 -5.93
C GLU A 8 22.10 -4.79 -4.54
N GLY A 9 23.12 -5.60 -4.23
CA GLY A 9 23.27 -6.24 -2.92
C GLY A 9 24.07 -5.45 -1.87
N GLY A 10 24.56 -4.25 -2.23
CA GLY A 10 25.38 -3.40 -1.34
C GLY A 10 26.71 -4.02 -0.90
N GLY A 11 27.22 -4.99 -1.66
CA GLY A 11 28.48 -5.70 -1.35
C GLY A 11 28.44 -6.57 -0.09
N SER A 12 27.28 -6.78 0.53
CA SER A 12 27.15 -7.60 1.73
C SER A 12 27.26 -9.09 1.38
N PRO A 13 28.20 -9.84 1.98
CA PRO A 13 28.30 -11.28 1.77
C PRO A 13 27.13 -12.06 2.42
N TRP A 14 26.34 -11.40 3.27
CA TRP A 14 25.22 -12.01 4.00
C TRP A 14 23.89 -11.84 3.29
N LEU A 15 23.80 -10.93 2.33
CA LEU A 15 22.59 -10.71 1.57
C LEU A 15 22.50 -11.77 0.45
N ARG A 16 21.45 -12.59 0.52
CA ARG A 16 21.12 -13.59 -0.51
C ARG A 16 19.92 -13.11 -1.30
N THR A 17 19.82 -13.55 -2.54
CA THR A 17 18.68 -13.23 -3.40
C THR A 17 18.27 -14.41 -4.27
N VAL A 18 16.98 -14.54 -4.51
CA VAL A 18 16.34 -15.53 -5.40
C VAL A 18 16.13 -14.98 -6.81
N ASN A 19 16.21 -13.66 -7.00
CA ASN A 19 15.93 -12.99 -8.27
C ASN A 19 16.99 -11.95 -8.67
N GLY A 20 18.22 -12.06 -8.15
CA GLY A 20 19.29 -11.13 -8.50
C GLY A 20 19.07 -9.70 -7.99
N HIS A 21 18.34 -9.54 -6.88
CA HIS A 21 17.96 -8.27 -6.26
C HIS A 21 16.97 -7.41 -7.05
N VAL A 22 16.33 -7.92 -8.10
CA VAL A 22 15.33 -7.16 -8.87
C VAL A 22 14.20 -6.68 -7.94
N GLY A 23 13.84 -5.40 -8.08
CA GLY A 23 12.85 -4.70 -7.24
C GLY A 23 13.39 -4.18 -5.91
N ARG A 24 14.67 -4.44 -5.59
CA ARG A 24 15.31 -3.96 -4.37
C ARG A 24 15.81 -2.53 -4.54
N GLN A 25 15.55 -1.69 -3.54
CA GLN A 25 16.17 -0.37 -3.41
C GLN A 25 16.78 -0.11 -2.02
N PHE A 26 17.82 0.72 -1.94
CA PHE A 26 18.37 1.23 -0.67
C PHE A 26 19.23 2.47 -0.85
N TRP A 27 19.40 3.25 0.21
CA TRP A 27 20.30 4.39 0.23
C TRP A 27 21.70 3.99 0.70
N GLU A 28 22.72 4.34 -0.08
CA GLU A 28 24.14 4.17 0.29
C GLU A 28 24.81 5.53 0.40
N PHE A 29 25.67 5.70 1.42
CA PHE A 29 26.46 6.90 1.56
C PHE A 29 27.81 6.76 0.85
N ASP A 30 27.97 7.50 -0.25
CA ASP A 30 29.23 7.64 -0.98
C ASP A 30 30.14 8.67 -0.27
N PRO A 31 31.30 8.29 0.29
CA PRO A 31 32.18 9.22 0.99
C PRO A 31 33.13 9.99 0.06
N THR A 32 33.12 9.74 -1.25
CA THR A 32 34.06 10.37 -2.18
C THR A 32 33.87 11.88 -2.24
N GLU A 33 34.98 12.61 -2.40
CA GLU A 33 34.94 14.05 -2.59
C GLU A 33 34.27 14.37 -3.92
N VAL A 34 33.23 15.21 -3.86
CA VAL A 34 32.48 15.61 -5.04
C VAL A 34 33.08 16.89 -5.61
N PRO A 35 33.64 16.87 -6.84
CA PRO A 35 34.27 18.04 -7.43
C PRO A 35 33.28 19.19 -7.61
N LEU A 36 33.70 20.43 -7.32
CA LEU A 36 32.89 21.62 -7.60
C LEU A 36 32.55 21.70 -9.09
N GLY A 37 31.28 21.99 -9.38
CA GLY A 37 30.76 22.09 -10.75
C GLY A 37 30.43 20.75 -11.42
N SER A 38 30.57 19.62 -10.73
CA SER A 38 30.07 18.32 -11.20
C SER A 38 28.54 18.23 -11.09
N THR A 39 27.93 17.29 -11.82
CA THR A 39 26.51 16.97 -11.68
C THR A 39 26.14 16.56 -10.25
N ASP A 40 27.00 15.78 -9.60
CA ASP A 40 26.83 15.38 -8.19
C ASP A 40 26.84 16.61 -7.25
N HIS A 41 27.65 17.64 -7.55
CA HIS A 41 27.67 18.88 -6.78
C HIS A 41 26.36 19.67 -6.91
N GLU A 42 25.76 19.72 -8.11
CA GLU A 42 24.43 20.32 -8.31
C GLU A 42 23.36 19.57 -7.52
N ILE A 43 23.37 18.24 -7.58
CA ILE A 43 22.42 17.38 -6.87
C ILE A 43 22.50 17.61 -5.35
N ILE A 44 23.71 17.65 -4.78
CA ILE A 44 23.91 17.95 -3.36
C ILE A 44 23.35 19.33 -3.00
N THR A 45 23.60 20.34 -3.84
CA THR A 45 23.10 21.70 -3.63
C THR A 45 21.56 21.74 -3.61
N GLU A 46 20.90 21.00 -4.51
CA GLU A 46 19.44 20.89 -4.52
C GLU A 46 18.89 20.12 -3.31
N ILE A 47 19.55 19.03 -2.92
CA ILE A 47 19.19 18.24 -1.73
C ILE A 47 19.31 19.09 -0.46
N ASP A 48 20.37 19.88 -0.31
CA ASP A 48 20.53 20.72 0.87
C ASP A 48 19.52 21.87 0.93
N LYS A 49 19.16 22.45 -0.21
CA LYS A 49 18.01 23.38 -0.30
C LYS A 49 16.70 22.71 0.10
N ALA A 50 16.47 21.47 -0.35
CA ALA A 50 15.27 20.70 0.03
C ALA A 50 15.23 20.43 1.53
N ARG A 51 16.38 20.07 2.14
CA ARG A 51 16.53 19.85 3.58
C ARG A 51 16.28 21.11 4.39
N GLU A 52 16.85 22.23 3.98
CA GLU A 52 16.64 23.52 4.64
C GLU A 52 15.18 23.96 4.56
N ASN A 53 14.58 23.87 3.36
CA ASN A 53 13.18 24.17 3.16
C ASN A 53 12.29 23.29 4.04
N PHE A 54 12.60 21.99 4.13
CA PHE A 54 11.87 21.12 5.04
C PHE A 54 12.02 21.56 6.50
N HIS A 55 13.25 21.79 6.96
CA HIS A 55 13.51 22.21 8.34
C HIS A 55 12.72 23.47 8.70
N ASN A 56 12.74 24.48 7.82
CA ASN A 56 12.05 25.76 8.03
C ASN A 56 10.52 25.60 8.03
N ASN A 57 9.98 24.59 7.35
CA ASN A 57 8.53 24.40 7.20
C ASN A 57 7.98 23.19 7.99
N ARG A 58 8.78 22.48 8.78
CA ARG A 58 8.45 21.18 9.41
C ARG A 58 7.15 21.13 10.23
N PHE A 59 6.71 22.27 10.75
CA PHE A 59 5.46 22.40 11.52
C PHE A 59 4.23 22.71 10.67
N HIS A 60 4.41 23.16 9.43
CA HIS A 60 3.34 23.59 8.53
C HIS A 60 3.21 22.70 7.29
N LYS A 61 4.30 22.07 6.85
CA LYS A 61 4.36 21.15 5.73
C LYS A 61 5.16 19.92 6.14
N LYS A 62 4.55 18.75 6.02
CA LYS A 62 5.25 17.48 6.19
C LYS A 62 6.10 17.18 4.96
N HIS A 63 7.20 16.46 5.17
CA HIS A 63 8.21 16.20 4.15
C HIS A 63 7.63 15.28 3.08
N SER A 64 8.09 15.43 1.84
CA SER A 64 7.95 14.41 0.81
C SER A 64 9.29 13.69 0.74
N SER A 65 9.42 12.54 1.38
CA SER A 65 10.67 11.79 1.47
C SER A 65 11.20 11.32 0.12
N ASP A 66 10.30 11.08 -0.83
CA ASP A 66 10.59 10.81 -2.23
C ASP A 66 11.21 12.00 -3.00
N LEU A 67 11.23 13.23 -2.45
CA LEU A 67 11.78 14.40 -3.14
C LEU A 67 13.29 14.23 -3.42
N LEU A 68 14.02 13.64 -2.48
CA LEU A 68 15.46 13.41 -2.63
C LEU A 68 15.74 12.42 -3.76
N MET A 69 14.95 11.34 -3.82
CA MET A 69 14.97 10.37 -4.93
C MET A 69 14.63 11.07 -6.25
N ARG A 70 13.55 11.86 -6.31
CA ARG A 70 13.14 12.57 -7.52
C ARG A 70 14.21 13.52 -8.04
N ILE A 71 14.94 14.20 -7.16
CA ILE A 71 16.07 15.06 -7.55
C ILE A 71 17.13 14.23 -8.28
N GLN A 72 17.50 13.05 -7.76
CA GLN A 72 18.48 12.15 -8.40
C GLN A 72 17.96 11.60 -9.74
N PHE A 73 16.74 11.04 -9.74
CA PHE A 73 16.14 10.42 -10.93
C PHE A 73 15.89 11.42 -12.06
N SER A 74 15.54 12.67 -11.73
CA SER A 74 15.32 13.70 -12.76
C SER A 74 16.56 13.97 -13.62
N LYS A 75 17.76 13.72 -13.08
CA LYS A 75 19.04 13.88 -13.79
C LYS A 75 19.44 12.61 -14.55
N GLU A 76 19.12 11.43 -14.02
CA GLU A 76 19.42 10.14 -14.65
C GLU A 76 18.48 9.80 -15.81
N ASN A 77 17.20 10.16 -15.68
CA ASN A 77 16.16 9.85 -16.67
C ASN A 77 15.35 11.11 -17.02
N PRO A 78 15.91 12.06 -17.79
CA PRO A 78 15.24 13.34 -18.08
C PRO A 78 13.98 13.13 -18.93
N SER A 79 12.91 13.84 -18.58
CA SER A 79 11.68 13.83 -19.38
C SER A 79 11.96 14.33 -20.79
N ARG A 80 11.70 13.47 -21.78
CA ARG A 80 11.86 13.80 -23.21
C ARG A 80 10.71 14.66 -23.74
N VAL A 81 9.61 14.78 -22.99
CA VAL A 81 8.39 15.46 -23.43
C VAL A 81 7.99 16.52 -22.40
N VAL A 82 8.07 17.80 -22.80
CA VAL A 82 7.58 18.93 -22.00
C VAL A 82 6.20 19.31 -22.52
N LEU A 83 5.16 18.77 -21.88
CA LEU A 83 3.77 19.12 -22.18
C LEU A 83 3.34 20.34 -21.36
N PRO A 84 2.54 21.25 -21.94
CA PRO A 84 2.07 22.45 -21.24
C PRO A 84 1.21 22.07 -20.04
N GLN A 85 1.30 22.88 -18.98
CA GLN A 85 0.39 22.74 -17.85
C GLN A 85 -0.99 23.24 -18.24
N VAL A 86 -1.98 22.34 -18.19
CA VAL A 86 -3.39 22.70 -18.29
C VAL A 86 -3.82 23.26 -16.93
N LYS A 87 -4.36 24.49 -16.93
CA LYS A 87 -5.05 25.07 -15.78
C LYS A 87 -6.54 24.98 -16.07
N VAL A 88 -7.30 24.49 -15.10
CA VAL A 88 -8.75 24.37 -15.18
C VAL A 88 -9.32 25.20 -14.04
N ASN A 89 -10.27 26.08 -14.34
CA ASN A 89 -11.00 26.85 -13.34
C ASN A 89 -12.14 25.98 -12.76
N ASP A 90 -12.54 26.23 -11.51
CA ASP A 90 -13.53 25.40 -10.79
C ASP A 90 -14.92 25.35 -11.46
N THR A 91 -15.20 26.21 -12.46
CA THR A 91 -16.50 26.35 -13.14
C THR A 91 -16.47 26.08 -14.64
N GLU A 92 -15.31 25.74 -15.22
CA GLU A 92 -15.19 25.49 -16.65
C GLU A 92 -15.41 24.01 -16.97
N ASP A 93 -16.14 23.75 -18.05
CA ASP A 93 -16.29 22.39 -18.58
C ASP A 93 -14.94 21.85 -19.05
N ILE A 94 -14.60 20.65 -18.60
CA ILE A 94 -13.33 20.00 -18.91
C ILE A 94 -13.44 19.33 -20.28
N THR A 95 -12.54 19.67 -21.20
CA THR A 95 -12.50 19.06 -22.53
C THR A 95 -11.70 17.76 -22.54
N GLU A 96 -12.00 16.87 -23.48
CA GLU A 96 -11.24 15.62 -23.68
C GLU A 96 -9.75 15.89 -23.95
N ASP A 97 -9.43 16.95 -24.69
CA ASP A 97 -8.05 17.37 -24.98
C ASP A 97 -7.31 17.81 -23.71
N GLN A 98 -7.99 18.51 -22.79
CA GLN A 98 -7.43 18.90 -21.50
C GLN A 98 -7.13 17.68 -20.64
N VAL A 99 -8.03 16.70 -20.59
CA VAL A 99 -7.82 15.43 -19.89
C VAL A 99 -6.67 14.66 -20.51
N THR A 100 -6.66 14.50 -21.84
CA THR A 100 -5.65 13.76 -22.58
C THR A 100 -4.26 14.38 -22.41
N THR A 101 -4.15 15.70 -22.50
CA THR A 101 -2.89 16.42 -22.29
C THR A 101 -2.38 16.24 -20.86
N THR A 102 -3.29 16.34 -19.88
CA THR A 102 -2.95 16.15 -18.46
C THR A 102 -2.49 14.72 -18.18
N LEU A 103 -3.19 13.71 -18.71
CA LEU A 103 -2.83 12.30 -18.59
C LEU A 103 -1.47 12.01 -19.24
N ARG A 104 -1.24 12.47 -20.47
CA ARG A 104 0.05 12.30 -21.15
C ARG A 104 1.19 12.96 -20.39
N ARG A 105 0.95 14.12 -19.76
CA ARG A 105 1.93 14.80 -18.91
C ARG A 105 2.21 14.00 -17.64
N ALA A 106 1.18 13.47 -16.99
CA ALA A 106 1.32 12.64 -15.80
C ALA A 106 2.07 11.34 -16.10
N ILE A 107 1.72 10.63 -17.18
CA ILE A 107 2.39 9.41 -17.63
C ILE A 107 3.84 9.71 -18.00
N SER A 108 4.08 10.73 -18.84
CA SER A 108 5.45 11.12 -19.22
C SER A 108 6.31 11.42 -17.99
N PHE A 109 5.78 12.15 -17.01
CA PHE A 109 6.48 12.41 -15.75
C PHE A 109 6.71 11.13 -14.95
N HIS A 110 5.68 10.30 -14.75
CA HIS A 110 5.79 9.09 -13.95
C HIS A 110 6.77 8.08 -14.55
N SER A 111 6.84 7.97 -15.88
CA SER A 111 7.83 7.14 -16.58
C SER A 111 9.27 7.56 -16.32
N THR A 112 9.54 8.83 -15.97
CA THR A 112 10.90 9.25 -15.58
C THR A 112 11.33 8.73 -14.21
N LEU A 113 10.37 8.27 -13.40
CA LEU A 113 10.61 7.74 -12.06
C LEU A 113 10.82 6.22 -12.06
N GLN A 114 10.69 5.55 -13.21
CA GLN A 114 10.96 4.12 -13.32
C GLN A 114 12.46 3.87 -13.20
N ALA A 115 12.86 2.93 -12.36
CA ALA A 115 14.24 2.49 -12.25
C ALA A 115 14.64 1.56 -13.40
N HIS A 116 15.93 1.26 -13.52
CA HIS A 116 16.47 0.51 -14.66
C HIS A 116 16.12 -0.98 -14.67
N ASP A 117 15.77 -1.55 -13.52
CA ASP A 117 15.16 -2.89 -13.37
C ASP A 117 13.62 -2.85 -13.47
N GLY A 118 13.08 -1.67 -13.81
CA GLY A 118 11.69 -1.43 -14.16
C GLY A 118 10.71 -1.30 -13.00
N HIS A 119 11.14 -1.40 -11.74
CA HIS A 119 10.31 -1.03 -10.60
C HIS A 119 10.25 0.50 -10.40
N TRP A 120 9.25 0.96 -9.64
CA TRP A 120 9.16 2.35 -9.21
C TRP A 120 9.59 2.46 -7.76
N PRO A 121 10.79 3.00 -7.48
CA PRO A 121 11.23 3.23 -6.11
C PRO A 121 10.31 4.24 -5.40
N GLY A 122 10.07 4.00 -4.12
CA GLY A 122 9.20 4.83 -3.30
C GLY A 122 9.73 5.00 -1.88
N ASP A 123 9.31 6.05 -1.19
CA ASP A 123 9.46 6.06 0.27
C ASP A 123 8.20 5.46 0.89
N TYR A 124 8.41 4.43 1.71
CA TYR A 124 7.35 3.72 2.43
C TYR A 124 7.46 3.93 3.95
N GLY A 125 7.85 5.13 4.37
CA GLY A 125 7.93 5.54 5.76
C GLY A 125 6.58 5.95 6.35
N GLY A 126 6.59 6.33 7.63
CA GLY A 126 5.41 6.86 8.33
C GLY A 126 5.37 6.44 9.80
N PRO A 127 5.37 5.14 10.12
CA PRO A 127 5.39 4.65 11.49
C PRO A 127 6.65 5.10 12.26
N MET A 128 6.45 5.80 13.39
CA MET A 128 7.56 6.37 14.18
C MET A 128 8.15 5.40 15.21
N PHE A 129 7.65 4.17 15.31
CA PHE A 129 8.13 3.16 16.26
C PHE A 129 9.17 2.18 15.67
N LEU A 130 9.33 2.15 14.34
CA LEU A 130 10.29 1.25 13.66
C LEU A 130 11.75 1.64 13.97
N MET A 131 12.10 2.92 13.78
CA MET A 131 13.46 3.41 13.99
C MET A 131 13.96 3.23 15.44
N PRO A 132 13.16 3.55 16.49
CA PRO A 132 13.53 3.24 17.87
C PRO A 132 13.83 1.75 18.09
N GLY A 133 12.98 0.85 17.58
CA GLY A 133 13.17 -0.60 17.70
C GLY A 133 14.52 -1.06 17.11
N LEU A 134 14.86 -0.57 15.92
CA LEU A 134 16.15 -0.83 15.28
C LEU A 134 17.33 -0.35 16.14
N VAL A 135 17.29 0.89 16.61
CA VAL A 135 18.40 1.49 17.39
C VAL A 135 18.61 0.76 18.72
N ILE A 136 17.53 0.46 19.44
CA ILE A 136 17.59 -0.27 20.72
C ILE A 136 18.18 -1.66 20.49
N THR A 137 17.67 -2.37 19.50
CA THR A 137 18.11 -3.73 19.17
C THR A 137 19.59 -3.76 18.80
N LEU A 138 20.02 -2.88 17.88
CA LEU A 138 21.43 -2.77 17.47
C LEU A 138 22.35 -2.36 18.63
N SER A 139 21.86 -1.58 19.58
CA SER A 139 22.59 -1.22 20.80
C SER A 139 22.79 -2.44 21.70
N ILE A 140 21.73 -3.20 21.97
CA ILE A 140 21.75 -4.40 22.82
C ILE A 140 22.69 -5.47 22.25
N VAL A 141 22.64 -5.73 20.95
CA VAL A 141 23.49 -6.75 20.31
C VAL A 141 24.91 -6.26 20.00
N GLY A 142 25.24 -5.00 20.35
CA GLY A 142 26.55 -4.40 20.12
C GLY A 142 26.91 -4.19 18.64
N ALA A 143 25.92 -4.14 17.74
CA ALA A 143 26.11 -3.99 16.29
C ALA A 143 25.85 -2.56 15.78
N LEU A 144 25.50 -1.62 16.66
CA LEU A 144 25.12 -0.25 16.27
C LEU A 144 26.12 0.44 15.34
N ASN A 145 27.42 0.36 15.65
CA ASN A 145 28.46 1.01 14.83
C ASN A 145 28.86 0.20 13.59
N ALA A 146 28.53 -1.09 13.56
CA ALA A 146 28.80 -1.96 12.41
C ALA A 146 27.73 -1.77 11.32
N VAL A 147 26.46 -1.61 11.73
CA VAL A 147 25.33 -1.45 10.82
C VAL A 147 25.08 0.02 10.49
N LEU A 148 25.11 0.92 11.48
CA LEU A 148 24.80 2.34 11.28
C LEU A 148 26.07 3.18 11.25
N SER A 149 26.47 3.58 10.04
CA SER A 149 27.56 4.53 9.81
C SER A 149 27.28 5.89 10.47
N LYS A 150 28.32 6.73 10.58
CA LYS A 150 28.18 8.10 11.09
C LYS A 150 27.16 8.91 10.27
N ALA A 151 27.13 8.71 8.95
CA ALA A 151 26.18 9.35 8.06
C ALA A 151 24.74 8.91 8.35
N HIS A 152 24.49 7.60 8.54
CA HIS A 152 23.15 7.09 8.91
C HIS A 152 22.63 7.77 10.18
N LYS A 153 23.45 7.83 11.23
CA LYS A 153 23.08 8.45 12.50
C LYS A 153 22.71 9.93 12.35
N TYR A 154 23.44 10.68 11.52
CA TYR A 154 23.10 12.08 11.24
C TYR A 154 21.74 12.21 10.55
N GLU A 155 21.45 11.38 9.55
CA GLU A 155 20.15 11.42 8.86
C GLU A 155 19.00 10.94 9.75
N MET A 156 19.21 9.92 10.58
CA MET A 156 18.22 9.46 11.57
C MET A 156 17.89 10.56 12.58
N CYS A 157 18.90 11.23 13.14
CA CYS A 157 18.69 12.37 14.02
C CYS A 157 17.94 13.49 13.30
N ARG A 158 18.35 13.84 12.08
CA ARG A 158 17.67 14.85 11.26
C ARG A 158 16.21 14.48 11.07
N TYR A 159 15.91 13.24 10.68
CA TYR A 159 14.55 12.74 10.49
C TYR A 159 13.72 12.88 11.78
N ILE A 160 14.25 12.47 12.93
CA ILE A 160 13.53 12.57 14.21
C ILE A 160 13.24 14.05 14.57
N TYR A 161 14.24 14.94 14.51
CA TYR A 161 14.05 16.37 14.82
C TYR A 161 13.04 17.05 13.89
N ASN A 162 13.01 16.58 12.65
CA ASN A 162 12.09 17.03 11.62
C ASN A 162 10.65 16.56 11.86
N HIS A 163 10.46 15.41 12.50
CA HIS A 163 9.14 14.83 12.79
C HIS A 163 8.66 15.09 14.23
N GLN A 164 9.49 15.66 15.09
CA GLN A 164 9.16 15.96 16.48
C GLN A 164 7.97 16.94 16.58
N ALA A 165 6.86 16.46 17.13
CA ALA A 165 5.83 17.31 17.73
C ALA A 165 6.31 17.81 19.11
N ARG A 166 5.75 18.90 19.64
CA ARG A 166 6.19 19.51 20.92
C ARG A 166 6.25 18.43 22.04
N PRO A 167 7.30 18.44 22.89
CA PRO A 167 7.86 17.21 23.45
C PRO A 167 7.10 16.66 24.67
N VAL A 168 7.11 15.33 24.79
CA VAL A 168 7.07 14.57 26.06
C VAL A 168 8.04 13.40 25.91
N LEU A 169 8.92 13.18 26.89
CA LEU A 169 9.85 12.06 26.95
C LEU A 169 9.80 11.46 28.35
N GLY A 170 9.75 10.14 28.42
CA GLY A 170 9.85 9.36 29.65
C GLY A 170 10.36 7.96 29.33
N VAL A 171 11.27 7.46 30.15
CA VAL A 171 11.76 6.08 30.17
C VAL A 171 10.86 5.23 31.09
N PHE A 172 10.65 3.95 30.75
CA PHE A 172 9.68 3.05 31.40
C PHE A 172 10.36 1.75 31.87
N GLU A 173 9.92 1.17 32.99
CA GLU A 173 10.48 -0.05 33.58
C GLU A 173 9.82 -1.33 33.01
N TRP A 174 10.60 -2.41 32.88
CA TRP A 174 10.13 -3.70 32.35
C TRP A 174 9.00 -4.35 33.15
N SER A 175 8.95 -4.15 34.47
CA SER A 175 7.86 -4.65 35.34
C SER A 175 6.52 -3.95 35.09
N GLY A 176 6.51 -2.86 34.32
CA GLY A 176 5.29 -2.16 33.91
C GLY A 176 4.66 -2.71 32.63
N ASN A 177 5.29 -3.66 31.94
CA ASN A 177 4.74 -4.28 30.73
C ASN A 177 4.02 -5.58 31.08
N ASN A 178 2.88 -5.84 30.42
CA ASN A 178 2.23 -7.14 30.48
C ASN A 178 3.16 -8.20 29.84
N PRO A 179 3.35 -9.37 30.47
CA PRO A 179 4.16 -10.43 29.88
C PRO A 179 3.48 -10.99 28.63
N LEU A 180 4.27 -11.24 27.58
CA LEU A 180 3.91 -12.11 26.46
C LEU A 180 4.49 -13.50 26.77
N PRO A 181 3.71 -14.44 27.33
CA PRO A 181 4.25 -15.72 27.78
C PRO A 181 4.65 -16.58 26.57
N PRO A 182 5.95 -16.92 26.40
CA PRO A 182 6.41 -17.78 25.30
C PRO A 182 5.77 -19.19 25.37
N GLU A 183 5.25 -19.59 26.52
CA GLU A 183 4.50 -20.84 26.72
C GLU A 183 3.22 -20.92 25.86
N MET A 184 2.73 -19.81 25.30
CA MET A 184 1.62 -19.84 24.33
C MET A 184 1.93 -20.68 23.09
N TYR A 185 3.20 -20.78 22.68
CA TYR A 185 3.63 -21.65 21.57
C TYR A 185 3.61 -23.15 21.91
N LEU A 186 3.50 -23.49 23.20
CA LEU A 186 3.38 -24.89 23.67
C LEU A 186 1.92 -25.37 23.71
N LEU A 187 0.96 -24.49 23.45
CA LEU A 187 -0.44 -24.86 23.44
C LEU A 187 -0.71 -25.87 22.30
N PRO A 188 -1.61 -26.85 22.49
CA PRO A 188 -2.06 -27.68 21.39
C PRO A 188 -2.69 -26.82 20.27
N TYR A 189 -2.35 -27.12 19.01
CA TYR A 189 -2.87 -26.39 17.84
C TYR A 189 -4.41 -26.38 17.76
N ILE A 190 -5.12 -27.26 18.46
CA ILE A 190 -6.59 -27.25 18.52
C ILE A 190 -7.16 -26.05 19.32
N LEU A 191 -6.36 -25.39 20.15
CA LEU A 191 -6.82 -24.28 20.97
C LEU A 191 -6.86 -22.99 20.16
N PRO A 192 -7.98 -22.25 20.15
CA PRO A 192 -8.16 -21.08 19.29
C PRO A 192 -7.20 -19.92 19.59
N VAL A 193 -6.55 -19.93 20.75
CA VAL A 193 -5.56 -18.93 21.20
C VAL A 193 -4.11 -19.27 20.80
N HIS A 194 -3.90 -20.40 20.12
CA HIS A 194 -2.57 -20.81 19.70
C HIS A 194 -1.96 -19.80 18.69
N PRO A 195 -0.67 -19.39 18.81
CA PRO A 195 -0.07 -18.36 17.95
C PRO A 195 -0.16 -18.62 16.43
N GLY A 196 -0.22 -19.89 16.00
CA GLY A 196 -0.44 -20.25 14.59
C GLY A 196 -1.80 -19.81 13.98
N TYR A 197 -2.72 -19.34 14.83
CA TYR A 197 -3.98 -18.71 14.42
C TYR A 197 -3.92 -17.18 14.33
N CYS A 198 -2.86 -16.57 14.85
CA CYS A 198 -2.71 -15.12 14.87
C CYS A 198 -2.22 -14.59 13.54
N LEU A 199 -2.50 -13.31 13.25
CA LEU A 199 -1.94 -12.62 12.08
C LEU A 199 -0.41 -12.73 12.08
N VAL A 200 0.16 -13.04 10.91
CA VAL A 200 1.60 -13.31 10.73
C VAL A 200 2.50 -12.22 11.32
N MET A 201 2.05 -10.96 11.28
CA MET A 201 2.82 -9.80 11.76
C MET A 201 2.94 -9.67 13.29
N LEU A 202 2.21 -10.48 14.09
CA LEU A 202 2.08 -10.21 15.52
C LEU A 202 3.19 -10.76 16.42
N TYR A 203 3.60 -12.02 16.24
CA TYR A 203 4.30 -12.75 17.33
C TYR A 203 5.61 -13.45 16.93
N LYS A 204 6.07 -13.37 15.67
CA LYS A 204 7.20 -14.20 15.20
C LYS A 204 8.60 -13.73 15.63
N GLY A 205 8.72 -12.64 16.39
CA GLY A 205 10.01 -12.09 16.84
C GLY A 205 10.61 -12.71 18.11
N GLU A 206 9.86 -13.47 18.90
CA GLU A 206 10.29 -13.82 20.28
C GLU A 206 10.69 -15.28 20.51
N ASP A 207 10.55 -16.18 19.53
CA ASP A 207 10.89 -17.61 19.67
C ASP A 207 12.38 -17.93 19.43
N ALA A 208 13.28 -16.99 19.77
CA ALA A 208 14.72 -17.20 19.74
C ALA A 208 15.20 -17.88 21.04
N GLY A 209 14.70 -19.08 21.30
CA GLY A 209 15.17 -19.92 22.40
C GLY A 209 16.63 -20.33 22.24
N ASN A 210 17.49 -19.86 23.16
CA ASN A 210 18.80 -20.38 23.58
C ASN A 210 19.89 -20.81 22.56
N HIS A 211 19.70 -20.67 21.24
CA HIS A 211 20.74 -20.89 20.23
C HIS A 211 21.16 -19.59 19.53
N GLN A 212 22.10 -18.92 20.19
CA GLN A 212 23.25 -18.22 19.62
C GLN A 212 23.02 -16.93 18.80
N LYS A 213 23.71 -15.88 19.24
CA LYS A 213 23.83 -14.48 18.75
C LYS A 213 23.95 -14.24 17.23
N ASP A 214 24.11 -15.29 16.42
CA ASP A 214 24.21 -15.20 14.97
C ASP A 214 22.84 -15.23 14.29
N GLN A 215 21.83 -15.94 14.84
CA GLN A 215 20.49 -15.94 14.26
C GLN A 215 19.74 -14.63 14.52
N SER A 216 19.95 -13.98 15.67
CA SER A 216 19.39 -12.65 15.92
C SER A 216 19.97 -11.60 14.97
N ARG A 217 21.26 -11.68 14.61
CA ARG A 217 21.85 -10.80 13.58
C ARG A 217 21.19 -10.97 12.21
N VAL A 218 20.99 -12.22 11.78
CA VAL A 218 20.31 -12.51 10.50
C VAL A 218 18.83 -12.09 10.53
N PHE A 219 18.13 -12.31 11.64
CA PHE A 219 16.74 -11.89 11.83
C PHE A 219 16.58 -10.37 11.83
N ILE A 220 17.48 -9.64 12.51
CA ILE A 220 17.50 -8.17 12.54
C ILE A 220 17.85 -7.60 11.16
N GLU A 221 18.81 -8.19 10.44
CA GLU A 221 19.17 -7.75 9.09
C GLU A 221 18.11 -8.10 8.04
N GLN A 222 17.31 -9.16 8.22
CA GLN A 222 16.26 -9.51 7.25
C GLN A 222 14.95 -8.76 7.52
N GLU A 223 14.41 -8.77 8.74
CA GLU A 223 13.10 -8.15 9.04
C GLU A 223 13.13 -6.61 8.98
N PHE A 224 14.19 -5.96 9.50
CA PHE A 224 14.27 -4.50 9.44
C PHE A 224 14.60 -3.96 8.05
N TYR A 225 15.36 -4.70 7.22
CA TYR A 225 15.55 -4.30 5.83
C TYR A 225 14.27 -4.57 5.02
N LEU A 226 13.51 -5.63 5.30
CA LEU A 226 12.23 -5.88 4.64
C LEU A 226 11.17 -4.79 4.91
N LEU A 227 11.10 -4.29 6.14
CA LEU A 227 10.25 -3.15 6.52
C LEU A 227 10.66 -1.84 5.84
N LEU A 228 11.90 -1.75 5.34
CA LEU A 228 12.44 -0.61 4.60
C LEU A 228 12.37 -0.76 3.07
N THR A 229 12.00 -1.95 2.56
CA THR A 229 11.95 -2.26 1.11
C THR A 229 10.53 -2.59 0.62
N ALA A 230 9.51 -2.15 1.33
CA ALA A 230 8.12 -2.37 0.93
C ALA A 230 7.72 -1.44 -0.23
N ASP A 231 7.92 -1.90 -1.47
CA ASP A 231 7.49 -1.17 -2.67
C ASP A 231 6.56 -2.00 -3.56
N ASN A 232 5.54 -1.30 -4.06
CA ASN A 232 4.41 -1.81 -4.83
C ASN A 232 4.82 -2.68 -6.04
N CYS A 233 4.52 -3.98 -5.97
CA CYS A 233 4.48 -4.88 -7.14
C CYS A 233 3.57 -4.38 -8.29
N CYS A 234 2.64 -3.46 -8.02
CA CYS A 234 1.70 -2.91 -9.01
C CYS A 234 2.32 -1.95 -10.05
N GLY A 235 3.61 -1.60 -9.93
CA GLY A 235 4.28 -0.68 -10.85
C GLY A 235 4.98 -1.32 -12.05
N THR A 236 5.42 -2.59 -11.97
CA THR A 236 6.43 -3.15 -12.88
C THR A 236 5.92 -3.51 -14.28
N SER A 237 6.82 -3.53 -15.28
CA SER A 237 6.47 -3.96 -16.63
C SER A 237 6.25 -5.48 -16.70
N LYS A 238 5.57 -5.97 -17.76
CA LYS A 238 5.18 -7.39 -17.89
C LYS A 238 6.35 -8.39 -17.81
N LEU A 239 7.56 -8.02 -18.24
CA LEU A 239 8.71 -8.92 -18.21
C LEU A 239 9.28 -9.06 -16.79
N GLU A 240 9.17 -8.00 -15.98
CA GLU A 240 9.74 -7.89 -14.64
C GLU A 240 8.80 -8.42 -13.55
N GLN A 241 7.48 -8.38 -13.78
CA GLN A 241 6.53 -9.06 -12.89
C GLN A 241 6.88 -10.53 -12.70
N ARG A 242 7.39 -11.19 -13.75
CA ARG A 242 7.82 -12.59 -13.66
C ARG A 242 9.04 -12.79 -12.76
N GLU A 243 9.91 -11.79 -12.62
CA GLU A 243 11.10 -11.86 -11.76
C GLU A 243 10.77 -11.59 -10.29
N LEU A 244 9.57 -11.06 -10.01
CA LEU A 244 9.04 -10.87 -8.65
C LEU A 244 8.15 -12.04 -8.19
N GLU A 245 7.86 -12.99 -9.07
CA GLU A 245 7.07 -14.19 -8.75
C GLU A 245 7.86 -15.13 -7.82
N VAL A 246 7.20 -15.64 -6.78
CA VAL A 246 7.75 -16.68 -5.93
C VAL A 246 7.70 -18.01 -6.67
N LEU A 247 8.86 -18.51 -7.09
CA LEU A 247 8.95 -19.69 -7.97
C LEU A 247 8.71 -21.02 -7.25
N ASP A 248 9.00 -21.08 -5.95
CA ASP A 248 8.90 -22.28 -5.14
C ASP A 248 8.36 -21.96 -3.74
N ASP A 249 7.64 -22.93 -3.17
CA ASP A 249 7.20 -22.85 -1.78
C ASP A 249 8.39 -22.88 -0.81
N CYS A 250 8.19 -22.32 0.39
CA CYS A 250 9.18 -22.41 1.46
C CYS A 250 9.56 -23.89 1.70
N PRO A 251 10.86 -24.23 1.74
CA PRO A 251 11.28 -25.62 1.93
C PRO A 251 10.86 -26.15 3.31
N GLY A 252 10.49 -27.43 3.34
CA GLY A 252 10.06 -28.12 4.56
C GLY A 252 8.53 -28.27 4.65
N ASN A 253 8.03 -28.46 5.87
CA ASN A 253 6.60 -28.65 6.11
C ASN A 253 5.94 -27.29 6.39
N LEU A 254 5.12 -26.80 5.44
CA LEU A 254 4.42 -25.51 5.57
C LEU A 254 3.47 -25.48 6.77
N ASP A 255 2.78 -26.58 7.06
CA ASP A 255 1.84 -26.67 8.18
C ASP A 255 2.57 -26.54 9.52
N PHE A 256 3.80 -27.07 9.61
CA PHE A 256 4.63 -26.96 10.79
C PHE A 256 5.04 -25.50 11.08
N TRP A 257 5.29 -24.71 10.03
CA TRP A 257 5.68 -23.29 10.15
C TRP A 257 4.49 -22.32 10.10
N TYR A 258 3.27 -22.87 10.03
CA TYR A 258 2.03 -22.13 9.82
C TYR A 258 2.10 -21.22 8.60
N ARG A 259 2.72 -21.70 7.51
CA ARG A 259 2.88 -20.96 6.25
C ARG A 259 1.79 -21.34 5.27
N HIS A 260 1.31 -20.35 4.53
CA HIS A 260 0.52 -20.61 3.34
C HIS A 260 1.37 -20.97 2.12
N ILE A 261 0.79 -21.69 1.16
CA ILE A 261 1.42 -21.91 -0.15
C ILE A 261 1.71 -20.55 -0.81
N SER A 262 2.89 -20.43 -1.40
CA SER A 262 3.41 -19.19 -1.96
C SER A 262 3.90 -19.33 -3.40
N LYS A 263 4.06 -20.56 -3.91
CA LYS A 263 4.45 -20.80 -5.29
C LYS A 263 3.45 -20.16 -6.27
N GLY A 264 3.97 -19.38 -7.20
CA GLY A 264 3.19 -18.64 -8.20
C GLY A 264 2.57 -17.34 -7.68
N ALA A 265 2.95 -16.90 -6.48
CA ALA A 265 2.41 -15.72 -5.85
C ALA A 265 3.35 -14.51 -5.94
N TRP A 266 2.77 -13.32 -5.74
CA TRP A 266 3.48 -12.05 -5.65
C TRP A 266 3.40 -11.50 -4.22
N PRO A 267 4.55 -11.34 -3.53
CA PRO A 267 4.65 -10.61 -2.27
C PRO A 267 4.37 -9.12 -2.46
N PHE A 268 4.21 -8.37 -1.36
CA PHE A 268 4.07 -6.90 -1.45
C PHE A 268 5.31 -6.23 -2.02
N SER A 269 6.50 -6.69 -1.60
CA SER A 269 7.80 -6.06 -1.80
C SER A 269 8.60 -6.73 -2.91
N THR A 270 9.42 -7.73 -2.58
CA THR A 270 10.31 -8.43 -3.51
C THR A 270 10.11 -9.94 -3.43
N ALA A 271 10.60 -10.68 -4.44
CA ALA A 271 10.57 -12.14 -4.42
C ALA A 271 11.31 -12.72 -3.19
N ASP A 272 12.36 -12.04 -2.72
CA ASP A 272 13.13 -12.42 -1.53
C ASP A 272 12.31 -12.39 -0.24
N HIS A 273 11.25 -11.57 -0.17
CA HIS A 273 10.32 -11.56 0.96
C HIS A 273 9.54 -12.88 1.04
N GLY A 274 9.10 -13.41 -0.11
CA GLY A 274 8.50 -14.73 -0.20
C GLY A 274 7.19 -14.94 0.57
N TRP A 275 6.58 -13.88 1.12
CA TRP A 275 5.27 -13.94 1.77
C TRP A 275 4.18 -13.47 0.81
N PRO A 276 3.30 -14.38 0.36
CA PRO A 276 2.27 -14.05 -0.61
C PRO A 276 1.22 -13.13 0.02
N ILE A 277 0.64 -12.23 -0.79
CA ILE A 277 -0.54 -11.45 -0.40
C ILE A 277 -1.62 -11.59 -1.46
N SER A 278 -2.85 -11.78 -1.02
CA SER A 278 -4.00 -12.07 -1.87
C SER A 278 -4.37 -10.95 -2.84
N ASP A 279 -4.14 -9.67 -2.50
CA ASP A 279 -4.43 -8.55 -3.39
C ASP A 279 -3.33 -8.31 -4.44
N CYS A 280 -2.08 -8.62 -4.09
CA CYS A 280 -0.92 -8.58 -4.99
C CYS A 280 -0.95 -9.75 -5.97
N THR A 281 -1.32 -10.94 -5.48
CA THR A 281 -1.37 -12.17 -6.27
C THR A 281 -2.69 -12.34 -6.99
N ALA A 282 -3.77 -11.77 -6.45
CA ALA A 282 -5.17 -12.03 -6.80
C ALA A 282 -5.66 -13.47 -6.61
N GLU A 283 -4.74 -14.44 -6.53
CA GLU A 283 -4.98 -15.79 -6.02
C GLU A 283 -4.67 -15.79 -4.52
N GLY A 284 -5.71 -15.95 -3.73
CA GLY A 284 -5.65 -16.26 -2.30
C GLY A 284 -6.73 -17.28 -1.99
N LEU A 285 -6.58 -18.07 -0.93
CA LEU A 285 -7.68 -18.95 -0.55
C LEU A 285 -8.84 -18.10 -0.01
N LYS A 286 -9.97 -18.16 -0.73
CA LYS A 286 -11.24 -17.54 -0.33
C LYS A 286 -11.71 -18.16 0.99
N ASN A 287 -12.01 -17.33 1.99
CA ASN A 287 -12.57 -17.76 3.27
C ASN A 287 -13.97 -18.36 3.11
N SER A 288 -14.43 -19.07 4.16
CA SER A 288 -15.75 -19.70 4.18
C SER A 288 -16.90 -18.70 4.03
N ASP A 289 -16.71 -17.45 4.45
CA ASP A 289 -17.68 -16.35 4.30
C ASP A 289 -17.64 -15.68 2.91
N GLY A 290 -16.74 -16.11 2.03
CA GLY A 290 -16.57 -15.61 0.67
C GLY A 290 -15.53 -14.51 0.51
N GLY A 291 -15.04 -13.91 1.60
CA GLY A 291 -14.06 -12.84 1.56
C GLY A 291 -12.61 -13.34 1.46
N PHE A 292 -11.72 -12.46 1.06
CA PHE A 292 -10.28 -12.71 1.01
C PHE A 292 -9.60 -11.89 2.11
N ALA A 293 -8.79 -12.57 2.91
CA ALA A 293 -7.89 -11.95 3.89
C ALA A 293 -6.53 -11.66 3.24
N THR A 294 -5.53 -11.18 3.97
CA THR A 294 -4.29 -10.67 3.36
C THR A 294 -3.28 -11.74 2.99
N TYR A 295 -2.54 -12.25 3.97
CA TYR A 295 -1.46 -13.21 3.78
C TYR A 295 -2.00 -14.63 3.75
N GLU A 296 -3.02 -14.88 4.56
CA GLU A 296 -3.50 -16.23 4.83
C GLU A 296 -5.04 -16.27 4.89
N LEU A 297 -5.59 -17.45 5.19
CA LEU A 297 -7.00 -17.57 5.58
C LEU A 297 -7.25 -16.94 6.94
N THR A 298 -8.49 -16.55 7.20
CA THR A 298 -8.96 -16.26 8.55
C THR A 298 -9.03 -17.58 9.33
N ARG A 299 -8.00 -17.87 10.13
CA ARG A 299 -7.85 -19.18 10.79
C ARG A 299 -8.57 -19.27 12.15
N SER A 300 -9.09 -18.16 12.68
CA SER A 300 -9.76 -18.15 13.98
C SER A 300 -10.87 -17.10 14.08
N TYR A 301 -11.42 -16.93 15.28
CA TYR A 301 -12.65 -16.20 15.51
C TYR A 301 -12.40 -14.74 15.90
N ARG A 302 -13.28 -13.85 15.44
CA ARG A 302 -13.23 -12.40 15.73
C ARG A 302 -13.20 -12.05 17.23
N TRP A 303 -13.75 -12.88 18.11
CA TRP A 303 -13.74 -12.60 19.55
C TRP A 303 -12.33 -12.62 20.14
N LEU A 304 -11.34 -13.22 19.47
CA LEU A 304 -9.94 -13.16 19.90
C LEU A 304 -9.38 -11.75 19.93
N GLU A 305 -9.98 -10.80 19.20
CA GLU A 305 -9.61 -9.40 19.30
C GLU A 305 -9.80 -8.83 20.71
N LEU A 306 -10.64 -9.46 21.56
CA LEU A 306 -10.76 -9.11 22.98
C LEU A 306 -9.47 -9.40 23.77
N LEU A 307 -8.59 -10.24 23.23
CA LEU A 307 -7.29 -10.59 23.82
C LEU A 307 -6.16 -9.75 23.23
N ASN A 308 -6.45 -8.79 22.35
CA ASN A 308 -5.45 -7.93 21.74
C ASN A 308 -4.68 -7.17 22.84
N PRO A 309 -3.38 -7.46 23.04
CA PRO A 309 -2.59 -6.77 24.05
C PRO A 309 -2.02 -5.44 23.53
N ALA A 310 -2.10 -5.18 22.22
CA ALA A 310 -1.61 -3.95 21.63
C ALA A 310 -2.61 -2.82 21.87
N GLU A 311 -2.27 -1.93 22.79
CA GLU A 311 -3.12 -0.80 23.17
C GLU A 311 -3.28 0.22 22.04
N THR A 312 -2.34 0.25 21.08
CA THR A 312 -2.26 1.26 20.01
C THR A 312 -2.83 0.80 18.67
N PHE A 313 -3.09 -0.50 18.49
CA PHE A 313 -3.53 -1.07 17.22
C PHE A 313 -4.78 -1.93 17.43
N GLY A 314 -5.75 -1.83 16.53
CA GLY A 314 -6.97 -2.63 16.57
C GLY A 314 -7.11 -3.49 15.32
N ASP A 315 -7.89 -4.57 15.45
CA ASP A 315 -8.13 -5.57 14.40
C ASP A 315 -6.82 -6.21 13.91
N ILE A 316 -5.94 -6.61 14.85
CA ILE A 316 -4.64 -7.21 14.53
C ILE A 316 -4.54 -8.70 14.85
N VAL A 317 -5.44 -9.26 15.68
CA VAL A 317 -5.24 -10.59 16.26
C VAL A 317 -5.35 -11.71 15.23
N ILE A 318 -6.24 -11.57 14.25
CA ILE A 318 -6.43 -12.55 13.16
C ILE A 318 -6.32 -11.85 11.81
N ASP A 319 -6.08 -12.62 10.74
CA ASP A 319 -6.15 -12.09 9.38
C ASP A 319 -7.61 -11.99 8.93
N TYR A 320 -8.15 -10.78 8.90
CA TYR A 320 -9.56 -10.53 8.59
C TYR A 320 -9.80 -10.51 7.06
N PRO A 321 -10.99 -10.87 6.58
CA PRO A 321 -11.34 -10.64 5.19
C PRO A 321 -11.67 -9.17 4.94
N TYR A 322 -11.16 -8.61 3.84
CA TYR A 322 -11.27 -7.18 3.51
C TYR A 322 -11.97 -6.95 2.16
N VAL A 323 -12.64 -5.79 2.00
CA VAL A 323 -13.31 -5.44 0.74
C VAL A 323 -12.30 -5.29 -0.40
N GLU A 324 -11.11 -4.79 -0.08
CA GLU A 324 -10.04 -4.49 -1.02
C GLU A 324 -9.43 -5.77 -1.60
N CYS A 325 -8.99 -6.67 -0.72
CA CYS A 325 -8.44 -7.97 -1.09
C CYS A 325 -9.45 -8.80 -1.88
N THR A 326 -10.71 -8.81 -1.42
CA THR A 326 -11.80 -9.55 -2.09
C THR A 326 -12.05 -8.99 -3.48
N SER A 327 -12.13 -7.66 -3.62
CA SER A 327 -12.37 -7.00 -4.91
C SER A 327 -11.21 -7.14 -5.88
N ALA A 328 -9.96 -7.07 -5.41
CA ALA A 328 -8.76 -7.29 -6.22
C ALA A 328 -8.76 -8.71 -6.80
N ALA A 329 -8.96 -9.72 -5.96
CA ALA A 329 -9.08 -11.12 -6.38
C ALA A 329 -10.20 -11.32 -7.41
N MET A 330 -11.39 -10.75 -7.17
CA MET A 330 -12.51 -10.82 -8.12
C MET A 330 -12.18 -10.23 -9.49
N GLN A 331 -11.54 -9.06 -9.54
CA GLN A 331 -11.18 -8.40 -10.80
C GLN A 331 -10.19 -9.23 -11.62
N ALA A 332 -9.19 -9.81 -10.96
CA ALA A 332 -8.21 -10.66 -11.60
C ALA A 332 -8.82 -12.00 -12.05
N LEU A 333 -9.57 -12.69 -11.18
CA LEU A 333 -10.27 -13.93 -11.53
C LEU A 333 -11.26 -13.73 -12.69
N SER A 334 -11.98 -12.61 -12.69
CA SER A 334 -12.90 -12.24 -13.79
C SER A 334 -12.15 -12.01 -15.10
N SER A 335 -10.96 -11.41 -15.05
CA SER A 335 -10.10 -11.21 -16.22
C SER A 335 -9.45 -12.52 -16.70
N PHE A 336 -8.97 -13.35 -15.77
CA PHE A 336 -8.39 -14.66 -16.04
C PHE A 336 -9.43 -15.60 -16.67
N LYS A 337 -10.65 -15.65 -16.13
CA LYS A 337 -11.79 -16.42 -16.69
C LYS A 337 -12.06 -16.07 -18.15
N LYS A 338 -11.93 -14.79 -18.54
CA LYS A 338 -12.13 -14.34 -19.93
C LYS A 338 -11.02 -14.83 -20.86
N LEU A 339 -9.77 -14.85 -20.38
CA LEU A 339 -8.61 -15.29 -21.16
C LEU A 339 -8.50 -16.83 -21.23
N TYR A 340 -8.91 -17.52 -20.17
CA TYR A 340 -8.76 -18.97 -20.02
C TYR A 340 -10.08 -19.64 -19.60
N PRO A 341 -11.14 -19.59 -20.44
CA PRO A 341 -12.49 -19.98 -20.05
C PRO A 341 -12.67 -21.46 -19.68
N GLY A 342 -11.76 -22.34 -20.12
CA GLY A 342 -11.79 -23.77 -19.80
C GLY A 342 -11.11 -24.15 -18.48
N HIS A 343 -10.33 -23.25 -17.86
CA HIS A 343 -9.59 -23.56 -16.65
C HIS A 343 -10.45 -23.29 -15.40
N ARG A 344 -10.80 -24.35 -14.65
CA ARG A 344 -11.51 -24.29 -13.36
C ARG A 344 -12.75 -23.37 -13.35
N HIS A 345 -13.45 -23.30 -14.48
CA HIS A 345 -14.52 -22.32 -14.73
C HIS A 345 -15.57 -22.24 -13.60
N GLN A 346 -16.09 -23.39 -13.19
CA GLN A 346 -17.14 -23.48 -12.17
C GLN A 346 -16.64 -23.05 -10.79
N GLU A 347 -15.39 -23.38 -10.45
CA GLU A 347 -14.78 -23.00 -9.18
C GLU A 347 -14.56 -21.48 -9.11
N ILE A 348 -14.06 -20.90 -10.20
CA ILE A 348 -13.83 -19.45 -10.33
C ILE A 348 -15.14 -18.68 -10.28
N GLU A 349 -16.16 -19.13 -11.02
CA GLU A 349 -17.49 -18.50 -11.02
C GLU A 349 -18.12 -18.54 -9.63
N GLY A 350 -18.16 -19.70 -8.99
CA GLY A 350 -18.66 -19.81 -7.62
C GLY A 350 -17.82 -19.02 -6.61
N CYS A 351 -16.53 -18.80 -6.88
CA CYS A 351 -15.69 -17.92 -6.06
C CYS A 351 -16.13 -16.46 -6.19
N ILE A 352 -16.26 -15.95 -7.42
CA ILE A 352 -16.70 -14.57 -7.71
C ILE A 352 -18.09 -14.31 -7.13
N GLU A 353 -19.03 -15.24 -7.25
CA GLU A 353 -20.38 -15.10 -6.70
C GLU A 353 -20.38 -14.95 -5.17
N ARG A 354 -19.61 -15.79 -4.47
CA ARG A 354 -19.49 -15.71 -3.00
C ARG A 354 -18.75 -14.46 -2.55
N ALA A 355 -17.73 -14.06 -3.27
CA ALA A 355 -17.00 -12.82 -3.02
C ALA A 355 -17.91 -11.59 -3.20
N ALA A 356 -18.77 -11.58 -4.23
CA ALA A 356 -19.78 -10.53 -4.40
C ALA A 356 -20.77 -10.48 -3.22
N MET A 357 -21.26 -11.64 -2.76
CA MET A 357 -22.12 -11.72 -1.58
C MET A 357 -21.43 -11.20 -0.31
N PHE A 358 -20.14 -11.49 -0.13
CA PHE A 358 -19.34 -10.93 0.96
C PHE A 358 -19.30 -9.41 0.87
N ILE A 359 -18.94 -8.83 -0.28
CA ILE A 359 -18.88 -7.37 -0.49
C ILE A 359 -20.23 -6.71 -0.20
N GLU A 360 -21.33 -7.28 -0.69
CA GLU A 360 -22.68 -6.76 -0.41
C GLU A 360 -23.03 -6.84 1.08
N LYS A 361 -22.63 -7.93 1.76
CA LYS A 361 -22.90 -8.16 3.19
C LYS A 361 -22.17 -7.16 4.10
N ILE A 362 -20.94 -6.78 3.77
CA ILE A 362 -20.13 -5.87 4.59
C ILE A 362 -20.35 -4.39 4.27
N GLN A 363 -21.20 -4.07 3.30
CA GLN A 363 -21.55 -2.68 2.98
C GLN A 363 -22.30 -2.03 4.16
N ALA A 364 -21.89 -0.82 4.52
CA ALA A 364 -22.56 -0.06 5.56
C ALA A 364 -23.95 0.40 5.11
N PRO A 365 -24.89 0.68 6.05
CA PRO A 365 -26.25 1.13 5.70
C PRO A 365 -26.30 2.39 4.85
N ASP A 366 -25.31 3.28 5.00
CA ASP A 366 -25.17 4.53 4.23
C ASP A 366 -24.61 4.33 2.81
N GLY A 367 -24.27 3.09 2.44
CA GLY A 367 -23.73 2.73 1.13
C GLY A 367 -22.20 2.68 1.07
N SER A 368 -21.50 3.07 2.12
CA SER A 368 -20.03 3.06 2.15
C SER A 368 -19.44 1.68 2.47
N TRP A 369 -18.15 1.53 2.19
CA TRP A 369 -17.32 0.44 2.74
C TRP A 369 -16.14 1.05 3.49
N TYR A 370 -15.75 0.43 4.59
CA TYR A 370 -14.59 0.85 5.37
C TYR A 370 -13.30 0.35 4.69
N GLY A 371 -12.41 1.27 4.32
CA GLY A 371 -11.06 0.95 3.84
C GLY A 371 -10.11 0.69 5.02
N SER A 372 -9.45 -0.46 4.99
CA SER A 372 -8.52 -0.91 6.03
C SER A 372 -7.07 -0.69 5.64
N TRP A 373 -6.76 -0.67 4.34
CA TRP A 373 -5.40 -0.52 3.81
C TRP A 373 -5.07 0.89 3.31
N ALA A 374 -6.05 1.81 3.32
CA ALA A 374 -5.83 3.23 3.06
C ALA A 374 -6.96 4.09 3.68
N VAL A 375 -6.83 5.41 3.58
CA VAL A 375 -7.81 6.38 4.10
C VAL A 375 -8.91 6.67 3.07
N CYS A 376 -10.19 6.46 3.34
CA CYS A 376 -10.78 5.40 4.16
C CYS A 376 -12.03 4.90 3.42
N PHE A 377 -13.10 5.68 3.42
CA PHE A 377 -14.38 5.28 2.83
C PHE A 377 -14.45 5.49 1.32
N THR A 378 -13.74 6.48 0.76
CA THR A 378 -13.60 6.65 -0.69
C THR A 378 -12.81 5.48 -1.28
N TYR A 379 -11.74 5.06 -0.61
CA TYR A 379 -10.94 3.90 -0.97
C TYR A 379 -11.75 2.59 -0.88
N GLY A 380 -12.42 2.34 0.25
CA GLY A 380 -13.29 1.18 0.41
C GLY A 380 -14.41 1.16 -0.62
N ALA A 381 -15.05 2.30 -0.90
CA ALA A 381 -16.12 2.39 -1.90
C ALA A 381 -15.64 2.10 -3.32
N TRP A 382 -14.43 2.54 -3.68
CA TRP A 382 -13.83 2.20 -4.97
C TRP A 382 -13.66 0.70 -5.15
N PHE A 383 -13.07 0.01 -4.18
CA PHE A 383 -12.93 -1.44 -4.23
C PHE A 383 -14.28 -2.15 -4.19
N GLY A 384 -15.20 -1.73 -3.32
CA GLY A 384 -16.55 -2.30 -3.24
C GLY A 384 -17.29 -2.24 -4.59
N ILE A 385 -17.30 -1.08 -5.24
CA ILE A 385 -17.93 -0.91 -6.56
C ILE A 385 -17.21 -1.75 -7.62
N LYS A 386 -15.87 -1.70 -7.70
CA LYS A 386 -15.10 -2.47 -8.70
C LYS A 386 -15.29 -3.97 -8.56
N GLY A 387 -15.35 -4.49 -7.34
CA GLY A 387 -15.58 -5.91 -7.07
C GLY A 387 -16.96 -6.34 -7.57
N LEU A 388 -18.00 -5.57 -7.24
CA LEU A 388 -19.35 -5.85 -7.74
C LEU A 388 -19.43 -5.76 -9.27
N VAL A 389 -18.78 -4.78 -9.89
CA VAL A 389 -18.68 -4.68 -11.36
C VAL A 389 -17.97 -5.90 -11.96
N ALA A 390 -16.91 -6.41 -11.33
CA ALA A 390 -16.22 -7.63 -11.77
C ALA A 390 -17.10 -8.88 -11.73
N ALA A 391 -18.11 -8.90 -10.86
CA ALA A 391 -19.17 -9.92 -10.79
C ALA A 391 -20.36 -9.66 -11.73
N GLY A 392 -20.27 -8.69 -12.65
CA GLY A 392 -21.33 -8.37 -13.60
C GLY A 392 -22.47 -7.52 -13.03
N LYS A 393 -22.31 -6.96 -11.82
CA LYS A 393 -23.24 -5.98 -11.27
C LYS A 393 -23.03 -4.61 -11.91
N ASN A 394 -24.09 -3.80 -11.94
CA ASN A 394 -24.07 -2.44 -12.46
C ASN A 394 -25.11 -1.58 -11.73
N TYR A 395 -25.17 -0.29 -12.08
CA TYR A 395 -26.08 0.67 -11.47
C TYR A 395 -27.56 0.24 -11.55
N HIS A 396 -27.98 -0.43 -12.62
CA HIS A 396 -29.37 -0.82 -12.82
C HIS A 396 -29.74 -2.06 -11.99
N ASN A 397 -28.86 -3.05 -11.90
CA ASN A 397 -29.16 -4.34 -11.27
C ASN A 397 -28.65 -4.49 -9.81
N CYS A 398 -27.91 -3.52 -9.26
CA CYS A 398 -27.36 -3.60 -7.90
C CYS A 398 -27.69 -2.36 -7.07
N SER A 399 -28.45 -2.56 -5.99
CA SER A 399 -28.77 -1.49 -5.03
C SER A 399 -27.54 -1.03 -4.25
N GLY A 400 -26.59 -1.93 -3.97
CA GLY A 400 -25.36 -1.60 -3.28
C GLY A 400 -24.51 -0.58 -4.05
N ILE A 401 -24.36 -0.77 -5.37
CA ILE A 401 -23.69 0.21 -6.24
C ILE A 401 -24.41 1.56 -6.17
N ARG A 402 -25.75 1.60 -6.30
CA ARG A 402 -26.51 2.86 -6.25
C ARG A 402 -26.27 3.61 -4.94
N LYS A 403 -26.39 2.93 -3.80
CA LYS A 403 -26.14 3.53 -2.48
C LYS A 403 -24.72 4.06 -2.33
N ALA A 404 -23.73 3.35 -2.86
CA ALA A 404 -22.34 3.79 -2.83
C ALA A 404 -22.13 5.05 -3.68
N CYS A 405 -22.77 5.13 -4.84
CA CYS A 405 -22.76 6.32 -5.68
C CYS A 405 -23.41 7.51 -4.95
N ASP A 406 -24.56 7.31 -4.31
CA ASP A 406 -25.24 8.34 -3.51
C ASP A 406 -24.34 8.81 -2.35
N PHE A 407 -23.69 7.88 -1.65
CA PHE A 407 -22.71 8.18 -0.61
C PHE A 407 -21.59 9.08 -1.13
N LEU A 408 -20.93 8.70 -2.22
CA LEU A 408 -19.83 9.47 -2.81
C LEU A 408 -20.29 10.85 -3.28
N LEU A 409 -21.39 10.93 -4.03
CA LEU A 409 -21.92 12.19 -4.56
C LEU A 409 -22.34 13.16 -3.45
N SER A 410 -22.93 12.66 -2.36
CA SER A 410 -23.30 13.48 -1.19
C SER A 410 -22.10 14.12 -0.48
N ARG A 411 -20.88 13.63 -0.76
CA ARG A 411 -19.62 14.09 -0.15
C ARG A 411 -18.67 14.76 -1.14
N GLN A 412 -19.12 14.98 -2.38
CA GLN A 412 -18.37 15.77 -3.35
C GLN A 412 -18.29 17.22 -2.87
N ARG A 413 -17.10 17.81 -2.96
CA ARG A 413 -16.88 19.22 -2.60
C ARG A 413 -17.28 20.13 -3.75
N ALA A 414 -17.52 21.41 -3.45
CA ALA A 414 -17.81 22.43 -4.46
C ALA A 414 -16.74 22.54 -5.58
N SER A 415 -15.48 22.19 -5.28
CA SER A 415 -14.39 22.11 -6.26
C SER A 415 -14.35 20.82 -7.08
N GLY A 416 -15.40 19.99 -7.00
CA GLY A 416 -15.53 18.72 -7.73
C GLY A 416 -14.77 17.54 -7.12
N GLY A 417 -13.90 17.75 -6.13
CA GLY A 417 -13.06 16.70 -5.53
C GLY A 417 -13.54 16.14 -4.19
N TRP A 418 -12.84 15.12 -3.69
CA TRP A 418 -13.03 14.50 -2.37
C TRP A 418 -11.78 14.64 -1.49
N GLY A 419 -11.94 14.47 -0.18
CA GLY A 419 -10.81 14.51 0.76
C GLY A 419 -11.21 14.04 2.16
N GLU A 420 -10.62 12.93 2.59
CA GLU A 420 -10.77 12.37 3.93
C GLU A 420 -9.55 12.65 4.82
N SER A 421 -9.81 12.82 6.12
CA SER A 421 -8.79 12.86 7.15
C SER A 421 -8.39 11.45 7.57
N TYR A 422 -7.16 11.26 8.06
CA TYR A 422 -6.73 9.99 8.71
C TYR A 422 -7.61 9.64 9.91
N LEU A 423 -8.24 10.65 10.55
CA LEU A 423 -9.21 10.47 11.62
C LEU A 423 -10.42 9.62 11.20
N SER A 424 -10.68 9.50 9.89
CA SER A 424 -11.75 8.64 9.38
C SER A 424 -11.49 7.16 9.70
N CYS A 425 -10.23 6.74 9.66
CA CYS A 425 -9.81 5.39 10.06
C CYS A 425 -9.95 5.22 11.58
N GLN A 426 -9.42 6.17 12.36
CA GLN A 426 -9.43 6.09 13.83
C GLN A 426 -10.85 6.05 14.40
N ASN A 427 -11.74 6.90 13.91
CA ASN A 427 -13.10 7.02 14.41
C ASN A 427 -14.06 6.02 13.76
N LYS A 428 -13.61 5.27 12.73
CA LYS A 428 -14.45 4.43 11.87
C LYS A 428 -15.71 5.17 11.36
N LEU A 429 -15.55 6.46 11.04
CA LEU A 429 -16.61 7.37 10.58
C LEU A 429 -16.06 8.27 9.48
N ALA A 430 -16.86 8.61 8.47
CA ALA A 430 -16.40 9.39 7.33
C ALA A 430 -16.14 10.87 7.70
N CYS A 431 -14.89 11.19 8.07
CA CYS A 431 -14.44 12.52 8.47
C CYS A 431 -13.80 13.26 7.28
N PHE A 432 -14.63 13.96 6.49
CA PHE A 432 -14.18 14.75 5.35
C PHE A 432 -13.54 16.08 5.77
N LEU A 433 -12.42 16.43 5.14
CA LEU A 433 -11.64 17.63 5.46
C LEU A 433 -12.38 18.90 4.98
N GLN A 434 -12.68 19.81 5.91
CA GLN A 434 -13.15 21.17 5.61
C GLN A 434 -11.97 22.13 5.42
N LEU A 435 -11.47 22.24 4.18
CA LEU A 435 -10.51 23.24 3.65
C LEU A 435 -9.12 23.38 4.38
N PRO A 436 -8.05 23.79 3.67
CA PRO A 436 -7.90 23.92 2.22
C PRO A 436 -7.26 22.68 1.57
N TYR A 437 -7.06 21.58 2.30
CA TYR A 437 -6.34 20.42 1.76
C TYR A 437 -7.20 19.62 0.77
N LYS A 438 -6.76 19.57 -0.49
CA LYS A 438 -7.20 18.60 -1.51
C LYS A 438 -6.32 17.35 -1.35
N ASN A 439 -6.91 16.15 -1.32
CA ASN A 439 -6.13 14.90 -1.38
C ASN A 439 -6.31 14.30 -2.77
N LEU A 440 -5.25 14.38 -3.58
CA LEU A 440 -5.25 13.94 -4.98
C LEU A 440 -5.60 12.45 -5.12
N MET A 441 -5.19 11.62 -4.15
CA MET A 441 -5.47 10.19 -4.16
C MET A 441 -6.98 9.94 -4.04
N ASN A 442 -7.64 10.61 -3.10
CA ASN A 442 -9.09 10.51 -2.91
C ASN A 442 -9.87 11.07 -4.10
N GLN A 443 -9.30 12.03 -4.83
CA GLN A 443 -9.88 12.49 -6.09
C GLN A 443 -9.76 11.42 -7.18
N LEU A 444 -8.58 10.85 -7.40
CA LEU A 444 -8.35 9.83 -8.41
C LEU A 444 -9.19 8.57 -8.17
N ILE A 445 -9.27 8.11 -6.92
CA ILE A 445 -10.07 6.94 -6.51
C ILE A 445 -11.54 7.10 -6.90
N SER A 446 -12.15 8.26 -6.64
CA SER A 446 -13.54 8.54 -7.03
C SER A 446 -13.73 8.66 -8.55
N LEU A 447 -12.70 9.10 -9.29
CA LEU A 447 -12.72 9.25 -10.75
C LEU A 447 -12.54 7.91 -11.50
N LEU A 448 -11.85 6.93 -10.91
CA LEU A 448 -11.58 5.62 -11.49
C LEU A 448 -12.82 4.70 -11.61
N LEU A 449 -14.00 5.16 -11.18
CA LEU A 449 -15.29 4.48 -11.34
C LEU A 449 -15.80 4.43 -12.79
N GLY A 450 -15.08 5.05 -13.75
CA GLY A 450 -15.17 4.77 -15.19
C GLY A 450 -15.93 5.82 -16.01
N PRO A 451 -15.70 5.87 -17.34
CA PRO A 451 -16.31 6.87 -18.23
C PRO A 451 -17.84 6.77 -18.33
N GLY A 452 -18.43 5.58 -18.09
CA GLY A 452 -19.88 5.42 -17.97
C GLY A 452 -20.49 6.09 -16.73
N PHE A 453 -19.70 6.27 -15.66
CA PHE A 453 -20.11 6.99 -14.46
C PHE A 453 -20.14 8.50 -14.71
N PHE A 454 -19.15 9.03 -15.46
CA PHE A 454 -19.06 10.45 -15.80
C PHE A 454 -20.07 10.89 -16.87
N ASN A 455 -20.27 10.10 -17.93
CA ASN A 455 -21.30 10.42 -18.91
C ASN A 455 -22.70 10.39 -18.28
N PHE A 456 -22.96 9.48 -17.34
CA PHE A 456 -24.27 9.45 -16.65
C PHE A 456 -24.42 10.57 -15.62
N ALA A 457 -23.40 10.87 -14.80
CA ALA A 457 -23.44 11.95 -13.82
C ALA A 457 -23.54 13.34 -14.47
N LEU A 458 -22.84 13.59 -15.58
CA LEU A 458 -22.96 14.83 -16.35
C LEU A 458 -24.30 14.93 -17.09
N THR A 459 -24.79 13.84 -17.68
CA THR A 459 -26.12 13.82 -18.33
C THR A 459 -27.24 14.08 -17.30
N PHE A 460 -27.11 13.55 -16.08
CA PHE A 460 -28.08 13.77 -15.00
C PHE A 460 -27.99 15.20 -14.40
N LEU A 461 -26.78 15.76 -14.26
CA LEU A 461 -26.59 17.16 -13.81
C LEU A 461 -27.08 18.19 -14.85
N GLY A 462 -26.98 17.87 -16.15
CA GLY A 462 -27.56 18.68 -17.23
C GLY A 462 -29.10 18.63 -17.26
N LEU A 463 -29.68 17.43 -17.12
CA LEU A 463 -31.14 17.24 -17.15
C LEU A 463 -31.87 17.75 -15.89
N CYS A 464 -31.22 17.79 -14.73
CA CYS A 464 -31.80 18.40 -13.53
C CYS A 464 -31.81 19.94 -13.55
N ARG A 465 -31.13 20.60 -14.50
CA ARG A 465 -31.14 22.07 -14.64
C ARG A 465 -32.06 22.59 -15.74
N THR A 466 -32.55 21.74 -16.65
CA THR A 466 -33.45 22.19 -17.73
C THR A 466 -34.64 21.27 -17.88
N SER A 467 -35.82 21.79 -17.57
CA SER A 467 -37.11 21.17 -17.84
C SER A 467 -37.36 21.01 -19.35
N LEU A 468 -36.95 19.89 -19.95
CA LEU A 468 -37.36 19.50 -21.32
C LEU A 468 -37.60 17.97 -21.42
N PRO A 469 -38.61 17.51 -22.19
CA PRO A 469 -39.11 16.14 -22.14
C PRO A 469 -38.33 15.12 -23.00
N TRP A 470 -38.42 13.86 -22.56
CA TRP A 470 -37.82 12.63 -23.07
C TRP A 470 -38.27 12.23 -24.50
N ALA A 471 -37.68 12.78 -25.53
CA ALA A 471 -37.76 12.20 -26.87
C ALA A 471 -36.40 12.26 -27.58
N ASN A 472 -35.89 11.10 -28.02
CA ASN A 472 -34.68 10.87 -28.83
C ASN A 472 -33.36 10.52 -28.11
N VAL A 473 -33.37 9.50 -27.23
CA VAL A 473 -32.14 8.84 -26.73
C VAL A 473 -32.07 7.37 -27.20
N SER A 474 -32.44 7.09 -28.45
CA SER A 474 -32.37 5.74 -29.04
C SER A 474 -31.18 5.51 -29.98
N THR A 475 -30.27 6.47 -30.13
CA THR A 475 -29.15 6.37 -31.11
C THR A 475 -27.74 6.39 -30.51
N TRP A 476 -27.57 6.36 -29.18
CA TRP A 476 -26.27 6.51 -28.52
C TRP A 476 -25.56 5.20 -28.12
N PHE A 477 -26.04 4.04 -28.58
CA PHE A 477 -25.48 2.72 -28.24
C PHE A 477 -25.18 1.84 -29.46
N GLN A 478 -24.58 2.42 -30.51
CA GLN A 478 -23.90 1.66 -31.55
C GLN A 478 -22.59 2.36 -31.92
N ASP A 479 -21.52 2.02 -31.19
CA ASP A 479 -20.20 1.60 -31.70
C ASP A 479 -19.18 1.46 -30.55
#